data_AF-A0A3M5VPS3-F1
#
_entry.id   AF-A0A3M5VPS3-F1
#
_cell.length_a   1.000
_cell.length_b   1.000
_cell.length_c   1.000
_cell.angle_alpha   90.00
_cell.angle_beta   90.00
_cell.angle_gamma   90.00
#
_symmetry.space_group_name_H-M   'P 1'
#
loop_
_entity.id
_entity.type
_entity.pdbx_description
1 polymer ?
#
loop_
_entity_poly.entity_id
_entity_poly.type
_entity_poly.pdbx_seq_one_letter_code
_entity_poly.pdbx_strand_id
1 'polypeptide(L)'
;GAIPFAAKDPLRVIPASVVGGALTGALSMYFGCKLMAPHGGLFVMLIPNAINHALLYLLAIVAGSVLTGVVYALIKRPEPVELEAAPAGA
;
A
#
# COMPACT_ATOMS: atom_id res chain seq x y z
N GLY A 1 1.71 6.89 -12.61
CA GLY A 1 0.53 7.39 -11.86
C GLY A 1 -0.42 6.24 -11.55
N ALA A 2 -1.02 6.20 -10.35
CA ALA A 2 -1.85 5.07 -9.92
C ALA A 2 -3.14 4.89 -10.73
N ILE A 3 -3.75 5.99 -11.20
CA ILE A 3 -4.98 5.97 -12.01
C ILE A 3 -4.75 5.25 -13.36
N PRO A 4 -3.74 5.61 -14.18
CA PRO A 4 -3.47 4.88 -15.42
C PRO A 4 -3.02 3.43 -15.20
N PHE A 5 -2.39 3.11 -14.06
CA PHE A 5 -2.02 1.72 -13.72
C PHE A 5 -3.26 0.85 -13.47
N ALA A 6 -4.21 1.34 -12.65
CA ALA A 6 -5.47 0.66 -12.42
C ALA A 6 -6.36 0.64 -13.67
N ALA A 7 -6.32 1.67 -14.52
CA ALA A 7 -7.14 1.74 -15.74
C ALA A 7 -6.66 0.79 -16.85
N LYS A 8 -5.35 0.49 -16.92
CA LYS A 8 -4.79 -0.48 -17.89
C LYS A 8 -5.17 -1.93 -17.56
N ASP A 9 -5.32 -2.27 -16.28
CA ASP A 9 -5.65 -3.63 -15.85
C ASP A 9 -6.52 -3.66 -14.56
N PRO A 10 -7.76 -3.15 -14.63
CA PRO A 10 -8.60 -2.96 -13.45
C PRO A 10 -8.97 -4.30 -12.80
N LEU A 11 -9.17 -5.33 -13.62
CA LEU A 11 -9.60 -6.64 -13.17
C LEU A 11 -8.55 -7.33 -12.26
N ARG A 12 -7.26 -6.99 -12.41
CA ARG A 12 -6.18 -7.57 -11.59
C ARG A 12 -5.66 -6.62 -10.52
N VAL A 13 -5.59 -5.33 -10.81
CA VAL A 13 -5.08 -4.33 -9.87
C VAL A 13 -6.04 -4.13 -8.69
N ILE A 14 -7.36 -4.13 -8.94
CA ILE A 14 -8.35 -3.92 -7.87
C ILE A 14 -8.32 -5.06 -6.84
N PRO A 15 -8.41 -6.36 -7.21
CA PRO A 15 -8.35 -7.44 -6.23
C PRO A 15 -7.04 -7.46 -5.43
N ALA A 16 -5.90 -7.25 -6.11
CA ALA A 16 -4.60 -7.21 -5.44
C ALA A 16 -4.54 -6.08 -4.42
N SER A 17 -5.04 -4.90 -4.78
CA SER A 17 -5.07 -3.72 -3.90
C SER A 17 -6.04 -3.89 -2.73
N VAL A 18 -7.19 -4.56 -2.96
CA VAL A 18 -8.16 -4.87 -1.89
C VAL A 18 -7.54 -5.82 -0.87
N VAL A 19 -6.86 -6.88 -1.32
CA VAL A 19 -6.21 -7.85 -0.42
C VAL A 19 -5.11 -7.19 0.39
N GLY A 20 -4.23 -6.41 -0.24
CA GLY A 20 -3.16 -5.70 0.47
C GLY A 20 -3.67 -4.60 1.40
N GLY A 21 -4.71 -3.86 0.99
CA GLY A 21 -5.38 -2.85 1.82
C GLY A 21 -6.06 -3.47 3.03
N ALA A 22 -6.75 -4.60 2.85
CA ALA A 22 -7.37 -5.35 3.94
C ALA A 22 -6.33 -5.87 4.95
N LEU A 23 -5.19 -6.40 4.47
CA LEU A 23 -4.11 -6.83 5.36
C LEU A 23 -3.52 -5.64 6.13
N THR A 24 -3.25 -4.52 5.45
CA THR A 24 -2.72 -3.30 6.08
C THR A 24 -3.67 -2.80 7.17
N GLY A 25 -4.97 -2.76 6.88
CA GLY A 25 -6.01 -2.35 7.82
C GLY A 25 -6.12 -3.30 9.01
N ALA A 26 -6.11 -4.62 8.77
CA ALA A 26 -6.16 -5.65 9.80
C ALA A 26 -4.93 -5.58 10.73
N LEU A 27 -3.73 -5.44 10.18
CA LEU A 27 -2.50 -5.26 10.96
C LEU A 27 -2.52 -3.95 11.75
N SER A 28 -2.99 -2.86 11.13
CA SER A 28 -3.11 -1.56 11.81
C SER A 28 -4.09 -1.62 12.98
N MET A 29 -5.21 -2.33 12.84
CA MET A 29 -6.19 -2.56 13.92
C MET A 29 -5.63 -3.50 14.99
N TYR A 30 -4.95 -4.57 14.59
CA TYR A 30 -4.33 -5.54 15.51
C TYR A 30 -3.26 -4.90 16.39
N PHE A 31 -2.41 -4.05 15.81
CA PHE A 31 -1.39 -3.29 16.55
C PHE A 31 -1.95 -2.09 17.31
N GLY A 32 -3.27 -1.83 17.28
CA GLY A 32 -3.89 -0.70 17.96
C GLY A 32 -3.39 0.66 17.44
N CYS A 33 -2.98 0.74 16.17
CA CYS A 33 -2.52 1.97 15.55
C CYS A 33 -3.70 2.94 15.40
N LYS A 34 -3.93 3.76 16.41
CA LYS A 34 -4.86 4.89 16.34
C LYS A 34 -4.26 5.98 15.47
N LEU A 35 -4.97 6.27 14.39
CA LEU A 35 -4.64 7.30 13.42
C LEU A 35 -5.63 8.44 13.63
N MET A 36 -5.18 9.58 14.17
CA MET A 36 -6.04 10.75 14.38
C MET A 36 -6.19 11.63 13.13
N ALA A 37 -5.56 11.24 12.03
CA ALA A 37 -5.61 11.97 10.77
C ALA A 37 -6.84 11.57 9.94
N PRO A 38 -7.59 12.54 9.36
CA PRO A 38 -8.69 12.26 8.44
C PRO A 38 -8.23 11.78 7.05
N HIS A 39 -6.92 11.75 6.82
CA HIS A 39 -6.26 11.28 5.61
C HIS A 39 -5.38 10.05 5.91
N GLY A 40 -5.38 9.04 5.04
CA GLY A 40 -4.51 7.87 5.15
C GLY A 40 -3.16 8.04 4.43
N GLY A 41 -2.14 7.25 4.82
CA GLY A 41 -0.88 7.13 4.09
C GLY A 41 0.39 7.44 4.91
N LEU A 42 1.55 7.35 4.24
CA LEU A 42 2.87 7.60 4.86
C LEU A 42 3.00 9.01 5.45
N PHE A 43 2.23 9.98 4.96
CA PHE A 43 2.22 11.37 5.46
C PHE A 43 1.86 11.49 6.94
N VAL A 44 1.16 10.50 7.51
CA VAL A 44 0.80 10.51 8.94
C VAL A 44 2.03 10.29 9.83
N MET A 45 3.10 9.66 9.32
CA MET A 45 4.37 9.52 10.05
C MET A 45 5.16 10.83 10.15
N LEU A 46 4.84 11.84 9.33
CA LEU A 46 5.52 13.13 9.32
C LEU A 46 5.02 14.08 10.43
N ILE A 47 3.87 13.77 11.03
CA ILE A 47 3.25 14.55 12.10
C ILE A 47 3.66 13.95 13.46
N PRO A 48 4.45 14.64 14.29
CA PRO A 48 4.83 14.14 15.60
C PRO A 48 3.58 13.91 16.47
N ASN A 49 3.51 12.76 17.17
CA ASN A 49 2.37 12.30 17.99
C ASN A 49 1.05 11.97 17.25
N ALA A 50 0.97 11.98 15.92
CA ALA A 50 -0.27 11.62 15.21
C ALA A 50 -0.58 10.10 15.22
N ILE A 51 0.45 9.26 15.44
CA ILE A 51 0.33 7.80 15.54
C ILE A 51 1.07 7.33 16.78
N ASN A 52 0.40 6.54 17.61
CA ASN A 52 0.98 5.99 18.85
C ASN A 52 2.13 4.99 18.57
N HIS A 53 2.05 4.25 17.47
CA HIS A 53 3.01 3.21 17.05
C HIS A 53 3.45 3.38 15.58
N ALA A 54 4.13 4.49 15.28
CA ALA A 54 4.53 4.85 13.91
C ALA A 54 5.36 3.75 13.21
N LEU A 55 6.24 3.06 13.94
CA LEU A 55 7.04 1.94 13.41
C LEU A 55 6.18 0.72 13.04
N LEU A 56 5.19 0.36 13.87
CA LEU A 56 4.30 -0.77 13.58
C LEU A 56 3.34 -0.45 12.42
N TYR A 57 2.91 0.81 12.32
CA TYR A 57 2.13 1.28 11.19
C TYR A 57 2.93 1.23 9.87
N LEU A 58 4.21 1.60 9.89
CA LEU A 58 5.08 1.45 8.72
C LEU A 58 5.24 -0.03 8.33
N LEU A 59 5.45 -0.92 9.30
CA LEU A 59 5.51 -2.35 9.05
C LEU A 59 4.21 -2.89 8.43
N ALA A 60 3.05 -2.44 8.90
CA ALA A 60 1.76 -2.83 8.34
C ALA A 60 1.60 -2.38 6.88
N ILE A 61 1.99 -1.13 6.57
CA ILE A 61 1.98 -0.60 5.19
C ILE A 61 2.92 -1.41 4.30
N VAL A 62 4.15 -1.63 4.75
CA VAL A 62 5.15 -2.40 3.98
C VAL A 62 4.64 -3.82 3.72
N ALA A 63 4.11 -4.50 4.73
CA ALA A 63 3.57 -5.85 4.59
C ALA A 63 2.41 -5.90 3.58
N GLY A 64 1.48 -4.95 3.64
CA GLY A 64 0.37 -4.87 2.68
C GLY A 64 0.79 -4.49 1.27
N SER A 65 1.78 -3.60 1.11
CA SER A 65 2.37 -3.27 -0.20
C SER A 65 3.09 -4.46 -0.82
N VAL A 66 3.86 -5.20 -0.03
CA VAL A 66 4.51 -6.45 -0.48
C VAL A 66 3.45 -7.48 -0.89
N LEU A 67 2.41 -7.69 -0.07
CA LEU A 67 1.33 -8.61 -0.42
C LEU A 67 0.61 -8.18 -1.71
N THR A 68 0.32 -6.89 -1.89
CA THR A 68 -0.28 -6.36 -3.12
C THR A 68 0.59 -6.72 -4.33
N GLY A 69 1.90 -6.50 -4.24
CA GLY A 69 2.85 -6.81 -5.30
C GLY A 69 2.93 -8.31 -5.59
N VAL A 70 2.95 -9.15 -4.55
CA VAL A 70 2.99 -10.61 -4.67
C VAL A 70 1.69 -11.14 -5.28
N VAL A 71 0.52 -10.72 -4.80
CA VAL A 71 -0.77 -11.14 -5.34
C VAL A 71 -0.90 -10.71 -6.81
N TYR A 72 -0.49 -9.49 -7.13
CA TYR A 72 -0.45 -9.02 -8.51
C TYR A 72 0.51 -9.87 -9.37
N ALA A 73 1.71 -10.18 -8.87
CA ALA A 73 2.69 -11.00 -9.57
C ALA A 73 2.23 -12.46 -9.78
N LEU A 74 1.52 -13.04 -8.82
CA LEU A 74 0.97 -14.41 -8.92
C LEU A 74 -0.19 -14.48 -9.92
N ILE A 75 -1.02 -13.44 -10.00
CA ILE A 75 -2.12 -13.36 -10.96
C ILE A 75 -1.61 -13.03 -12.38
N LYS A 76 -0.45 -12.37 -12.51
CA LYS A 76 0.16 -11.99 -13.80
C LYS A 76 0.94 -13.19 -14.41
N ARG A 77 0.50 -13.70 -15.56
CA ARG A 77 1.33 -14.53 -16.46
C ARG A 77 2.55 -13.72 -16.95
N PRO A 78 3.73 -14.34 -17.19
CA PRO A 78 4.98 -13.63 -17.47
C PRO A 78 4.88 -12.83 -18.76
N GLU A 79 4.57 -11.54 -18.63
CA GLU A 79 4.79 -10.52 -19.64
C GLU A 79 5.76 -9.48 -19.06
N PRO A 80 6.60 -8.87 -19.92
CA PRO A 80 7.78 -8.10 -19.52
C PRO A 80 7.42 -7.09 -18.43
N VAL A 81 8.21 -7.13 -17.37
CA VAL A 81 8.08 -6.22 -16.24
C VAL A 81 8.63 -4.88 -16.69
N GLU A 82 7.76 -3.97 -17.12
CA GLU A 82 8.09 -2.55 -17.19
C GLU A 82 8.22 -2.04 -15.75
N LEU A 83 9.46 -2.04 -15.27
CA LEU A 83 9.89 -1.33 -14.07
C LEU A 83 9.69 0.16 -14.31
N GLU A 84 8.47 0.67 -14.11
CA GLU A 84 8.22 2.10 -14.13
C GLU A 84 8.76 2.71 -12.83
N ALA A 85 10.06 3.01 -12.85
CA ALA A 85 10.77 3.76 -11.83
C ALA A 85 10.03 5.08 -11.56
N ALA A 86 9.73 5.34 -10.29
CA ALA A 86 9.21 6.62 -9.84
C ALA A 86 10.13 7.76 -10.31
N PRO A 87 9.63 8.85 -10.91
CA PRO A 87 10.45 10.03 -11.09
C PRO A 87 10.74 10.61 -9.70
N ALA A 88 11.99 10.49 -9.28
CA ALA A 88 12.55 11.25 -8.18
C ALA A 88 12.61 12.74 -8.59
N GLY A 89 12.11 13.61 -7.73
CA GLY A 89 12.47 15.03 -7.73
C GLY A 89 11.53 15.95 -8.50
N ALA A 90 10.90 16.85 -7.75
CA ALA A 90 10.84 18.27 -8.07
C ALA A 90 11.14 19.03 -6.78
#